data_AF-A0AA42NFD3-F1
#
_entry.id   AF-A0AA42NFD3-F1
#
_cell.length_a   1.000
_cell.length_b   1.000
_cell.length_c   1.000
_cell.angle_alpha   90.00
_cell.angle_beta   90.00
_cell.angle_gamma   90.00
#
_symmetry.space_group_name_H-M   'P 1'
#
loop_
_entity.id
_entity.type
_entity.pdbx_description
1 polymer ?
#
loop_
_entity_poly.entity_id
_entity_poly.type
_entity_poly.pdbx_seq_one_letter_code
_entity_poly.pdbx_strand_id
1 'polypeptide(L)'
;MTTLTRARTRMDWPGIFFAVLLTIAIVGPLLVVGTWAFTEVWRFPNVIPQQFGFRFWGQTLGRADVWNALMLSLRLTTVVTLLSALICLPAAYAFARMSFPGRNLLFFSFLAGHAFPKFGLLVAIAAIFLQLNLIGTFWGVVLIQLVGTLMFMIWIPVAAFQAVDRRMEEAARDVGASPLRVFWSITLPQAGPTIAAAVLLSFVGTFYETEGAWLIGAPAIRTMPVLMISYINNQMVIQYGAVLSVLLWVPSFIALMFARRVIGGGAFARGFGG
;
A
#
# COMPACT_ATOMS: atom_id res chain seq x y z
N MET A 1 26.91 -44.82 -24.46
CA MET A 1 26.88 -44.78 -22.99
C MET A 1 27.48 -43.46 -22.54
N THR A 2 26.65 -42.45 -22.28
CA THR A 2 27.05 -41.12 -21.81
C THR A 2 26.70 -40.99 -20.34
N THR A 3 27.72 -41.01 -19.49
CA THR A 3 27.62 -40.86 -18.03
C THR A 3 27.29 -39.42 -17.67
N LEU A 4 26.07 -39.18 -17.20
CA LEU A 4 25.64 -37.92 -16.60
C LEU A 4 26.31 -37.78 -15.20
N THR A 5 27.37 -36.99 -15.13
CA THR A 5 27.94 -36.54 -13.85
C THR A 5 26.96 -35.58 -13.17
N ARG A 6 26.27 -36.06 -12.12
CA ARG A 6 25.52 -35.23 -11.18
C ARG A 6 26.48 -34.23 -10.52
N ALA A 7 26.36 -32.95 -10.88
CA ALA A 7 27.02 -31.87 -10.15
C ALA A 7 26.47 -31.85 -8.71
N ARG A 8 27.31 -32.15 -7.72
CA ARG A 8 27.02 -31.90 -6.31
C ARG A 8 26.94 -30.38 -6.13
N THR A 9 25.74 -29.84 -5.98
CA THR A 9 25.57 -28.45 -5.53
C THR A 9 26.19 -28.34 -4.14
N ARG A 10 27.32 -27.62 -4.02
CA ARG A 10 27.89 -27.29 -2.71
C ARG A 10 26.89 -26.36 -2.01
N MET A 11 26.54 -26.70 -0.76
CA MET A 11 25.64 -25.90 0.06
C MET A 11 26.27 -24.52 0.28
N ASP A 12 25.57 -23.46 -0.12
CA ASP A 12 26.01 -22.07 0.03
C ASP A 12 25.72 -21.57 1.45
N TRP A 13 26.62 -21.89 2.38
CA TRP A 13 26.49 -21.52 3.79
C TRP A 13 26.36 -20.00 4.02
N PRO A 14 27.14 -19.12 3.35
CA PRO A 14 26.92 -17.67 3.42
C PRO A 14 25.52 -17.25 2.98
N GLY A 15 25.02 -17.81 1.87
CA GLY A 15 23.66 -17.52 1.39
C GLY A 15 22.58 -17.95 2.38
N ILE A 16 22.72 -19.13 2.98
CA ILE A 16 21.79 -19.63 4.01
C ILE A 16 21.82 -18.75 5.26
N PHE A 17 23.02 -18.40 5.74
CA PHE A 17 23.16 -17.51 6.89
C PHE A 17 22.47 -16.16 6.66
N PHE A 18 22.71 -15.55 5.49
CA PHE A 18 22.07 -14.29 5.13
C PHE A 18 20.55 -14.42 5.03
N ALA A 19 20.04 -15.49 4.43
CA ALA A 19 18.60 -15.76 4.34
C ALA A 19 17.95 -15.94 5.72
N VAL A 20 18.60 -16.66 6.64
CA VAL A 20 18.14 -16.83 8.02
C VAL A 20 18.13 -15.49 8.76
N LEU A 21 19.19 -14.69 8.62
CA LEU A 21 19.27 -13.36 9.24
C LEU A 21 18.13 -12.46 8.75
N LEU A 22 17.89 -12.40 7.44
CA LEU A 22 16.78 -11.65 6.87
C LEU A 22 15.42 -12.15 7.36
N THR A 23 15.25 -13.46 7.46
CA THR A 23 14.01 -14.07 7.95
C THR A 23 13.76 -13.65 9.39
N ILE A 24 14.77 -13.71 10.26
CA ILE A 24 14.64 -13.27 11.66
C ILE A 24 14.34 -11.77 11.74
N ALA A 25 15.02 -10.94 10.95
CA ALA A 25 14.82 -9.50 10.95
C ALA A 25 13.39 -9.09 10.52
N ILE A 26 12.80 -9.80 9.56
CA ILE A 26 11.45 -9.51 9.05
C ILE A 26 10.37 -10.17 9.91
N VAL A 27 10.52 -11.48 10.18
CA VAL A 27 9.48 -12.30 10.82
C VAL A 27 9.52 -12.14 12.34
N GLY A 28 10.68 -11.87 12.93
CA GLY A 28 10.86 -11.73 14.38
C GLY A 28 9.91 -10.70 15.01
N PRO A 29 9.90 -9.43 14.57
CA PRO A 29 8.98 -8.42 15.10
C PRO A 29 7.50 -8.79 14.93
N LEU A 30 7.13 -9.42 13.80
CA LEU A 30 5.76 -9.88 13.56
C LEU A 30 5.37 -10.99 14.55
N LEU A 31 6.28 -11.93 14.83
CA LEU A 31 6.05 -12.96 15.84
C LEU A 31 5.90 -12.38 17.23
N VAL A 32 6.68 -11.35 17.59
CA VAL A 32 6.55 -10.66 18.88
C VAL A 32 5.18 -10.00 19.01
N VAL A 33 4.72 -9.26 18.00
CA VAL A 33 3.39 -8.65 18.00
C VAL A 33 2.30 -9.72 18.05
N GLY A 34 2.41 -10.78 17.25
CA GLY A 34 1.49 -11.91 17.28
C GLY A 34 1.43 -12.58 18.65
N THR A 35 2.58 -12.75 19.32
CA THR A 35 2.65 -13.29 20.68
C THR A 35 1.95 -12.39 21.69
N TRP A 36 2.24 -11.08 21.67
CA TRP A 36 1.59 -10.10 22.55
C TRP A 36 0.06 -10.05 22.37
N ALA A 37 -0.44 -10.29 21.16
CA ALA A 37 -1.88 -10.29 20.89
C ALA A 37 -2.64 -11.40 21.63
N PHE A 38 -1.98 -12.52 21.96
CA PHE A 38 -2.57 -13.63 22.72
C PHE A 38 -2.08 -13.70 24.16
N THR A 39 -1.28 -12.73 24.61
CA THR A 39 -0.67 -12.74 25.93
C THR A 39 -1.54 -11.98 26.93
N GLU A 40 -1.90 -12.59 28.04
CA GLU A 40 -2.63 -11.92 29.12
C GLU A 40 -1.71 -11.36 30.20
N VAL A 41 -0.64 -12.09 30.52
CA VAL A 41 0.37 -11.70 31.50
C VAL A 41 1.75 -11.96 30.91
N TRP A 42 2.55 -10.89 30.79
CA TRP A 42 3.98 -10.94 30.49
C TRP A 42 4.73 -10.00 31.42
N ARG A 43 5.31 -10.55 32.49
CA ARG A 43 6.11 -9.79 33.46
C ARG A 43 7.60 -10.06 33.27
N PHE A 44 8.38 -9.00 33.17
CA PHE A 44 9.83 -9.04 33.28
C PHE A 44 10.24 -9.73 34.60
N PRO A 45 11.28 -10.59 34.64
CA PRO A 45 12.28 -10.87 33.60
C PRO A 45 11.97 -12.09 32.71
N ASN A 46 10.72 -12.58 32.69
CA ASN A 46 10.41 -13.80 31.96
C ASN A 46 10.51 -13.61 30.44
N VAL A 47 11.22 -14.52 29.79
CA VAL A 47 11.46 -14.50 28.34
C VAL A 47 10.20 -14.90 27.56
N ILE A 48 9.31 -15.69 28.17
CA ILE A 48 8.03 -16.10 27.58
C ILE A 48 6.85 -15.59 28.42
N PRO A 49 5.69 -15.36 27.79
CA PRO A 49 4.45 -15.06 28.50
C PRO A 49 4.10 -16.11 29.55
N GLN A 50 3.64 -15.66 30.72
CA GLN A 50 3.18 -16.57 31.76
C GLN A 50 1.77 -17.11 31.49
N GLN A 51 0.93 -16.30 30.84
CA GLN A 51 -0.45 -16.64 30.55
C GLN A 51 -0.84 -16.18 29.16
N PHE A 52 -1.35 -17.13 28.37
CA PHE A 52 -1.99 -16.87 27.10
C PHE A 52 -3.51 -16.90 27.27
N GLY A 53 -4.22 -16.12 26.46
CA GLY A 53 -5.67 -16.10 26.46
C GLY A 53 -6.24 -15.05 25.52
N PHE A 54 -7.57 -14.91 25.56
CA PHE A 54 -8.36 -14.09 24.64
C PHE A 54 -9.02 -12.89 25.31
N ARG A 55 -8.68 -12.59 26.57
CA ARG A 55 -9.29 -11.45 27.30
C ARG A 55 -9.17 -10.15 26.52
N PHE A 56 -7.99 -9.82 26.01
CA PHE A 56 -7.76 -8.58 25.26
C PHE A 56 -8.41 -8.59 23.88
N TRP A 57 -8.59 -9.76 23.27
CA TRP A 57 -9.41 -9.91 22.05
C TRP A 57 -10.86 -9.56 22.34
N GLY A 58 -11.47 -10.16 23.37
CA GLY A 58 -12.85 -9.89 23.76
C GLY A 58 -13.08 -8.42 24.13
N GLN A 59 -12.14 -7.83 24.89
CA GLN A 59 -12.20 -6.42 25.26
C GLN A 59 -12.02 -5.47 24.07
N THR A 60 -11.19 -5.82 23.08
CA THR A 60 -10.98 -4.97 21.89
C THR A 60 -12.17 -5.10 20.93
N LEU A 61 -12.55 -6.33 20.58
CA LEU A 61 -13.64 -6.61 19.63
C LEU A 61 -15.01 -6.22 20.18
N GLY A 62 -15.18 -6.18 21.51
CA GLY A 62 -16.40 -5.73 22.15
C GLY A 62 -16.64 -4.21 22.06
N ARG A 63 -15.68 -3.42 21.55
CA ARG A 63 -15.80 -1.97 21.48
C ARG A 63 -16.27 -1.52 20.11
N ALA A 64 -17.32 -0.70 20.08
CA ALA A 64 -17.91 -0.19 18.84
C ALA A 64 -16.97 0.72 18.05
N ASP A 65 -16.07 1.45 18.73
CA ASP A 65 -15.11 2.35 18.08
C ASP A 65 -14.10 1.61 17.21
N VAL A 66 -13.73 0.37 17.56
CA VAL A 66 -12.85 -0.49 16.75
C VAL A 66 -13.50 -0.82 15.40
N TRP A 67 -14.76 -1.25 15.39
CA TRP A 67 -15.48 -1.58 14.16
C TRP A 67 -15.77 -0.33 13.32
N ASN A 68 -16.13 0.78 13.96
CA ASN A 68 -16.32 2.06 13.29
C ASN A 68 -15.03 2.54 12.62
N ALA A 69 -13.88 2.42 13.30
CA ALA A 69 -12.57 2.79 12.76
C ALA A 69 -12.16 1.87 11.60
N LEU A 70 -12.43 0.56 11.68
CA LEU A 70 -12.17 -0.38 10.59
C LEU A 70 -13.00 -0.05 9.34
N MET A 71 -14.31 0.15 9.50
CA MET A 71 -15.20 0.50 8.37
C MET A 71 -14.86 1.86 7.78
N LEU A 72 -14.53 2.84 8.62
CA LEU A 72 -14.05 4.15 8.18
C LEU A 72 -12.75 4.01 7.39
N SER A 73 -11.76 3.24 7.88
CA SER A 73 -10.51 2.97 7.17
C SER A 73 -10.75 2.33 5.80
N LEU A 74 -11.61 1.31 5.71
CA LEU A 74 -11.93 0.65 4.45
C LEU A 74 -12.61 1.60 3.46
N ARG A 75 -13.59 2.37 3.93
CA ARG A 75 -14.30 3.39 3.11
C ARG A 75 -13.32 4.45 2.61
N LEU A 76 -12.52 5.01 3.51
CA LEU A 76 -11.59 6.09 3.20
C LEU A 76 -10.53 5.62 2.21
N THR A 77 -9.92 4.46 2.46
CA THR A 77 -8.90 3.87 1.59
C THR A 77 -9.46 3.60 0.20
N THR A 78 -10.67 3.05 0.11
CA THR A 78 -11.33 2.77 -1.18
C THR A 78 -11.57 4.06 -1.95
N VAL A 79 -12.10 5.10 -1.31
CA VAL A 79 -12.35 6.41 -1.95
C VAL A 79 -11.05 7.03 -2.44
N VAL A 80 -10.02 7.10 -1.59
CA VAL A 80 -8.72 7.67 -1.96
C VAL A 80 -8.09 6.91 -3.12
N THR A 81 -8.11 5.58 -3.08
CA THR A 81 -7.51 4.75 -4.13
C THR A 81 -8.24 4.92 -5.47
N LEU A 82 -9.57 4.95 -5.47
CA LEU A 82 -10.36 5.14 -6.69
C LEU A 82 -10.17 6.54 -7.28
N LEU A 83 -10.19 7.58 -6.44
CA LEU A 83 -9.94 8.95 -6.89
C LEU A 83 -8.51 9.11 -7.42
N SER A 84 -7.54 8.52 -6.73
CA SER A 84 -6.14 8.52 -7.16
C SER A 84 -5.99 7.83 -8.51
N ALA A 85 -6.61 6.66 -8.72
CA ALA A 85 -6.60 5.98 -10.01
C ALA A 85 -7.25 6.81 -11.12
N LEU A 86 -8.42 7.42 -10.82
CA LEU A 86 -9.16 8.24 -11.77
C LEU A 86 -8.36 9.46 -12.22
N ILE A 87 -7.58 10.07 -11.34
CA ILE A 87 -6.78 11.27 -11.64
C ILE A 87 -5.43 10.88 -12.25
N CYS A 88 -4.74 9.91 -11.66
CA CYS A 88 -3.35 9.61 -11.99
C CYS A 88 -3.20 8.73 -13.22
N LEU A 89 -4.15 7.84 -13.55
CA LEU A 89 -4.02 7.00 -14.74
C LEU A 89 -4.06 7.80 -16.05
N PRO A 90 -4.98 8.77 -16.24
CA PRO A 90 -4.94 9.66 -17.40
C PRO A 90 -3.67 10.50 -17.44
N ALA A 91 -3.24 11.04 -16.29
CA ALA A 91 -2.01 11.81 -16.19
C ALA A 91 -0.80 10.96 -16.57
N ALA A 92 -0.70 9.73 -16.06
CA ALA A 92 0.36 8.79 -16.36
C ALA A 92 0.39 8.40 -17.84
N TYR A 93 -0.78 8.17 -18.44
CA TYR A 93 -0.87 7.92 -19.88
C TYR A 93 -0.36 9.12 -20.69
N ALA A 94 -0.74 10.35 -20.31
CA ALA A 94 -0.23 11.56 -20.94
C ALA A 94 1.30 11.68 -20.79
N PHE A 95 1.86 11.43 -19.60
CA PHE A 95 3.31 11.39 -19.39
C PHE A 95 4.00 10.31 -20.23
N ALA A 96 3.38 9.16 -20.44
CA ALA A 96 3.95 8.06 -21.21
C ALA A 96 3.86 8.24 -22.74
N ARG A 97 2.84 8.95 -23.23
CA ARG A 97 2.52 9.02 -24.66
C ARG A 97 2.68 10.39 -25.29
N MET A 98 2.53 11.46 -24.52
CA MET A 98 2.50 12.84 -25.04
C MET A 98 3.79 13.59 -24.70
N SER A 99 4.20 14.46 -25.62
CA SER A 99 5.22 15.48 -25.39
C SER A 99 4.51 16.81 -25.10
N PHE A 100 4.81 17.43 -23.96
CA PHE A 100 4.26 18.75 -23.59
C PHE A 100 5.33 19.57 -22.84
N PRO A 101 5.25 20.90 -22.89
CA PRO A 101 6.22 21.77 -22.21
C PRO A 101 6.19 21.54 -20.69
N GLY A 102 7.36 21.50 -20.06
CA GLY A 102 7.48 21.27 -18.61
C GLY A 102 7.26 19.83 -18.15
N ARG A 103 7.11 18.86 -19.06
CA ARG A 103 6.90 17.43 -18.74
C ARG A 103 7.86 16.89 -17.67
N ASN A 104 9.16 17.07 -17.85
CA ASN A 104 10.14 16.53 -16.90
C ASN A 104 10.05 17.25 -15.54
N LEU A 105 9.85 18.57 -15.52
CA LEU A 105 9.70 19.33 -14.29
C LEU A 105 8.49 18.86 -13.48
N LEU A 106 7.34 18.69 -14.14
CA LEU A 106 6.13 18.15 -13.49
C LEU A 106 6.30 16.70 -13.06
N PHE A 107 6.99 15.87 -13.84
CA PHE A 107 7.25 14.48 -13.45
C PHE A 107 8.15 14.39 -12.21
N PHE A 108 9.20 15.23 -12.16
CA PHE A 108 10.10 15.31 -11.01
C PHE A 108 9.47 15.96 -9.78
N SER A 109 8.46 16.84 -9.92
CA SER A 109 7.81 17.46 -8.76
C SER A 109 7.09 16.43 -7.88
N PHE A 110 6.52 15.37 -8.47
CA PHE A 110 5.92 14.27 -7.72
C PHE A 110 6.95 13.48 -6.90
N LEU A 111 8.20 13.40 -7.36
CA LEU A 111 9.29 12.78 -6.62
C LEU A 111 9.85 13.72 -5.54
N ALA A 112 9.99 15.01 -5.87
CA ALA A 112 10.49 16.02 -4.95
C ALA A 112 9.63 16.10 -3.67
N GLY A 113 8.31 15.97 -3.78
CA GLY A 113 7.40 15.96 -2.63
C GLY A 113 7.70 14.87 -1.58
N HIS A 114 8.30 13.76 -2.00
CA HIS A 114 8.73 12.68 -1.09
C HIS A 114 10.17 12.83 -0.57
N ALA A 115 10.98 13.70 -1.18
CA ALA A 115 12.33 14.00 -0.70
C ALA A 115 12.32 14.97 0.51
N PHE A 116 11.24 15.74 0.68
CA PHE A 116 11.06 16.61 1.83
C PHE A 116 10.63 15.81 3.08
N PRO A 117 10.94 16.29 4.30
CA PRO A 117 10.43 15.69 5.53
C PRO A 117 8.90 15.65 5.53
N LYS A 118 8.33 14.43 5.40
CA LYS A 118 6.89 14.19 5.25
C LYS A 118 6.05 14.98 6.27
N PHE A 119 6.47 14.97 7.54
CA PHE A 119 5.74 15.62 8.62
C PHE A 119 5.72 17.14 8.51
N GLY A 120 6.81 17.78 8.07
CA GLY A 120 6.86 19.23 7.87
C GLY A 120 5.88 19.69 6.79
N LEU A 121 5.78 18.92 5.69
CA LEU A 121 4.80 19.17 4.64
C LEU A 121 3.37 19.01 5.13
N LEU A 122 3.09 17.97 5.94
CA LEU A 122 1.77 17.76 6.54
C LEU A 122 1.32 18.95 7.41
N VAL A 123 2.23 19.50 8.22
CA VAL A 123 1.94 20.68 9.06
C VAL A 123 1.63 21.92 8.21
N ALA A 124 2.39 22.15 7.14
CA ALA A 124 2.13 23.26 6.23
C ALA A 124 0.75 23.12 5.54
N ILE A 125 0.41 21.91 5.07
CA ILE A 125 -0.90 21.66 4.45
C ILE A 125 -2.03 21.78 5.50
N ALA A 126 -1.81 21.34 6.73
CA ALA A 126 -2.78 21.46 7.81
C ALA A 126 -3.15 22.92 8.10
N ALA A 127 -2.19 23.85 8.03
CA ALA A 127 -2.46 25.28 8.17
C ALA A 127 -3.41 25.82 7.07
N ILE A 128 -3.25 25.34 5.83
CA ILE A 128 -4.16 25.67 4.72
C ILE A 128 -5.54 25.04 4.95
N PHE A 129 -5.57 23.77 5.36
CA PHE A 129 -6.82 23.04 5.60
C PHE A 129 -7.62 23.64 6.74
N LEU A 130 -6.97 24.25 7.73
CA LEU A 130 -7.63 24.99 8.80
C LEU A 130 -8.40 26.18 8.25
N GLN A 131 -7.82 26.95 7.33
CA GLN A 131 -8.47 28.10 6.68
C GLN A 131 -9.65 27.67 5.79
N LEU A 132 -9.57 26.47 5.21
CA LEU A 132 -10.60 25.89 4.34
C LEU A 132 -11.67 25.07 5.09
N ASN A 133 -11.62 25.00 6.43
CA ASN A 133 -12.50 24.16 7.25
C ASN A 133 -12.47 22.66 6.86
N LEU A 134 -11.31 22.15 6.45
CA LEU A 134 -11.11 20.75 6.08
C LEU A 134 -10.59 19.88 7.24
N ILE A 135 -10.10 20.49 8.32
CA ILE A 135 -9.67 19.78 9.54
C ILE A 135 -10.88 19.11 10.20
N GLY A 136 -10.70 17.87 10.63
CA GLY A 136 -11.73 17.03 11.25
C GLY A 136 -12.75 16.46 10.27
N THR A 137 -12.57 16.66 8.95
CA THR A 137 -13.54 16.22 7.93
C THR A 137 -13.05 14.98 7.18
N PHE A 138 -14.00 14.17 6.69
CA PHE A 138 -13.70 13.03 5.83
C PHE A 138 -12.92 13.46 4.57
N TRP A 139 -13.34 14.55 3.93
CA TRP A 139 -12.72 15.05 2.71
C TRP A 139 -11.33 15.65 2.92
N GLY A 140 -11.07 16.28 4.07
CA GLY A 140 -9.72 16.69 4.44
C GLY A 140 -8.76 15.49 4.48
N VAL A 141 -9.17 14.40 5.13
CA VAL A 141 -8.33 13.18 5.18
C VAL A 141 -8.21 12.52 3.80
N VAL A 142 -9.25 12.53 2.98
CA VAL A 142 -9.16 12.04 1.60
C VAL A 142 -8.13 12.84 0.79
N LEU A 143 -8.18 14.18 0.86
CA LEU A 143 -7.30 15.05 0.08
C LEU A 143 -5.83 14.88 0.48
N ILE A 144 -5.53 14.82 1.78
CA ILE A 144 -4.13 14.66 2.22
C ILE A 144 -3.57 13.29 1.83
N GLN A 145 -4.37 12.23 1.96
CA GLN A 145 -3.91 10.91 1.58
C GLN A 145 -3.77 10.76 0.05
N LEU A 146 -4.62 11.45 -0.72
CA LEU A 146 -4.49 11.51 -2.18
C LEU A 146 -3.13 12.07 -2.60
N VAL A 147 -2.67 13.16 -1.97
CA VAL A 147 -1.31 13.71 -2.21
C VAL A 147 -0.23 12.64 -1.98
N GLY A 148 -0.34 11.85 -0.91
CA GLY A 148 0.59 10.77 -0.61
C GLY A 148 0.57 9.61 -1.62
N THR A 149 -0.53 9.41 -2.36
CA THR A 149 -0.60 8.38 -3.41
C THR A 149 0.03 8.80 -4.74
N LEU A 150 0.19 10.12 -4.99
CA LEU A 150 0.60 10.63 -6.30
C LEU A 150 1.94 10.07 -6.77
N MET A 151 2.91 9.90 -5.86
CA MET A 151 4.22 9.36 -6.23
C MET A 151 4.10 7.97 -6.85
N PHE A 152 3.46 7.03 -6.16
CA PHE A 152 3.35 5.67 -6.66
C PHE A 152 2.35 5.56 -7.82
N MET A 153 1.24 6.29 -7.75
CA MET A 153 0.15 6.18 -8.72
C MET A 153 0.39 6.96 -10.01
N ILE A 154 1.44 7.78 -10.09
CA ILE A 154 1.95 8.35 -11.34
C ILE A 154 3.12 7.54 -11.86
N TRP A 155 4.15 7.28 -11.05
CA TRP A 155 5.39 6.69 -11.54
C TRP A 155 5.22 5.25 -12.05
N ILE A 156 4.52 4.40 -11.31
CA ILE A 156 4.36 3.00 -11.69
C ILE A 156 3.50 2.89 -12.96
N PRO A 157 2.34 3.57 -13.08
CA PRO A 157 1.57 3.54 -14.32
C PRO A 157 2.29 4.20 -15.51
N VAL A 158 3.11 5.24 -15.31
CA VAL A 158 3.92 5.82 -16.40
C VAL A 158 4.87 4.77 -16.97
N ALA A 159 5.61 4.08 -16.10
CA ALA A 159 6.50 3.00 -16.52
C ALA A 159 5.74 1.85 -17.20
N ALA A 160 4.57 1.49 -16.66
CA ALA A 160 3.69 0.47 -17.24
C ALA A 160 3.25 0.82 -18.67
N PHE A 161 2.78 2.04 -18.89
CA PHE A 161 2.40 2.50 -20.22
C PHE A 161 3.61 2.59 -21.15
N GLN A 162 4.77 3.09 -20.69
CA GLN A 162 5.99 3.15 -21.50
C GLN A 162 6.48 1.77 -21.96
N ALA A 163 6.24 0.72 -21.18
CA ALA A 163 6.63 -0.65 -21.52
C ALA A 163 5.79 -1.28 -22.65
N VAL A 164 4.59 -0.75 -22.94
CA VAL A 164 3.76 -1.22 -24.06
C VAL A 164 4.35 -0.73 -25.38
N ASP A 165 4.63 -1.64 -26.31
CA ASP A 165 5.21 -1.34 -27.62
C ASP A 165 4.27 -0.44 -28.45
N ARG A 166 4.80 0.70 -28.88
CA ARG A 166 4.08 1.66 -29.74
C ARG A 166 3.67 1.07 -31.08
N ARG A 167 4.42 0.10 -31.61
CA ARG A 167 4.11 -0.55 -32.90
C ARG A 167 2.74 -1.24 -32.90
N MET A 168 2.31 -1.76 -31.75
CA MET A 168 0.98 -2.37 -31.61
C MET A 168 -0.13 -1.32 -31.70
N GLU A 169 0.10 -0.14 -31.12
CA GLU A 169 -0.85 0.98 -31.18
C GLU A 169 -0.93 1.58 -32.59
N GLU A 170 0.21 1.69 -33.28
CA GLU A 170 0.32 2.16 -34.66
C GLU A 170 -0.38 1.20 -35.63
N ALA A 171 -0.08 -0.10 -35.56
CA ALA A 171 -0.72 -1.12 -36.42
C ALA A 171 -2.25 -1.15 -36.26
N ALA A 172 -2.76 -0.93 -35.04
CA ALA A 172 -4.20 -0.82 -34.81
C ALA A 172 -4.82 0.44 -35.44
N ARG A 173 -4.09 1.56 -35.45
CA ARG A 173 -4.54 2.79 -36.12
C ARG A 173 -4.50 2.65 -37.64
N ASP A 174 -3.53 1.92 -38.19
CA ASP A 174 -3.42 1.66 -39.63
C ASP A 174 -4.63 0.89 -40.17
N VAL A 175 -5.23 0.00 -39.35
CA VAL A 175 -6.49 -0.70 -39.69
C VAL A 175 -7.75 0.08 -39.27
N GLY A 176 -7.63 1.36 -38.91
CA GLY A 176 -8.74 2.27 -38.64
C GLY A 176 -9.28 2.28 -37.20
N ALA A 177 -8.55 1.73 -36.22
CA ALA A 177 -8.98 1.82 -34.82
C ALA A 177 -8.85 3.26 -34.28
N SER A 178 -9.91 3.76 -33.64
CA SER A 178 -9.88 5.07 -32.98
C SER A 178 -8.92 5.06 -31.77
N PRO A 179 -8.34 6.22 -31.38
CA PRO A 179 -7.40 6.29 -30.25
C PRO A 179 -7.96 5.72 -28.94
N LEU A 180 -9.25 5.94 -28.67
CA LEU A 180 -9.92 5.40 -27.49
C LEU A 180 -10.04 3.87 -27.56
N ARG A 181 -10.35 3.31 -28.74
CA ARG A 181 -10.37 1.85 -28.94
C ARG A 181 -8.99 1.25 -28.75
N VAL A 182 -7.93 1.89 -29.26
CA VAL A 182 -6.54 1.44 -29.06
C VAL A 182 -6.19 1.42 -27.57
N PHE A 183 -6.53 2.48 -26.84
CA PHE A 183 -6.28 2.54 -25.39
C PHE A 183 -6.94 1.38 -24.64
N TRP A 184 -8.26 1.17 -24.82
CA TRP A 184 -8.98 0.13 -24.08
C TRP A 184 -8.68 -1.29 -24.53
N SER A 185 -8.29 -1.50 -25.80
CA SER A 185 -8.11 -2.83 -26.37
C SER A 185 -6.66 -3.31 -26.35
N ILE A 186 -5.70 -2.39 -26.35
CA ILE A 186 -4.27 -2.70 -26.49
C ILE A 186 -3.49 -2.15 -25.29
N THR A 187 -3.48 -0.83 -25.09
CA THR A 187 -2.58 -0.21 -24.13
C THR A 187 -2.93 -0.55 -22.68
N LEU A 188 -4.19 -0.35 -22.29
CA LEU A 188 -4.63 -0.56 -20.92
C LEU A 188 -4.59 -2.04 -20.50
N PRO A 189 -5.03 -3.03 -21.31
CA PRO A 189 -4.91 -4.44 -20.93
C PRO A 189 -3.47 -4.91 -20.77
N GLN A 190 -2.54 -4.41 -21.58
CA GLN A 190 -1.12 -4.76 -21.47
C GLN A 190 -0.44 -4.11 -20.27
N ALA A 191 -0.75 -2.84 -19.98
CA ALA A 191 -0.27 -2.14 -18.78
C ALA A 191 -1.00 -2.59 -17.49
N GLY A 192 -2.15 -3.25 -17.64
CA GLY A 192 -3.09 -3.60 -16.58
C GLY A 192 -2.49 -4.32 -15.37
N PRO A 193 -1.60 -5.33 -15.54
CA PRO A 193 -1.00 -6.02 -14.40
C PRO A 193 -0.13 -5.11 -13.52
N THR A 194 0.66 -4.25 -14.13
CA THR A 194 1.52 -3.29 -13.42
C THR A 194 0.68 -2.17 -12.80
N ILE A 195 -0.37 -1.73 -13.48
CA ILE A 195 -1.35 -0.78 -12.92
C ILE A 195 -2.07 -1.38 -11.73
N ALA A 196 -2.48 -2.65 -11.78
CA ALA A 196 -3.12 -3.34 -10.66
C ALA A 196 -2.19 -3.41 -9.43
N ALA A 197 -0.89 -3.61 -9.65
CA ALA A 197 0.09 -3.53 -8.58
C ALA A 197 0.19 -2.11 -7.98
N ALA A 198 0.16 -1.07 -8.80
CA ALA A 198 0.15 0.33 -8.34
C ALA A 198 -1.11 0.67 -7.51
N VAL A 199 -2.28 0.21 -7.97
CA VAL A 199 -3.56 0.36 -7.26
C VAL A 199 -3.49 -0.34 -5.90
N LEU A 200 -2.99 -1.58 -5.85
CA LEU A 200 -2.83 -2.32 -4.59
C LEU A 200 -1.87 -1.62 -3.64
N LEU A 201 -0.71 -1.17 -4.14
CA LEU A 201 0.29 -0.48 -3.32
C LEU A 201 -0.29 0.81 -2.73
N SER A 202 -1.06 1.55 -3.54
CA SER A 202 -1.75 2.76 -3.08
C SER A 202 -2.82 2.43 -2.04
N PHE A 203 -3.63 1.40 -2.25
CA PHE A 203 -4.61 0.94 -1.27
C PHE A 203 -3.96 0.56 0.06
N VAL A 204 -2.93 -0.28 0.05
CA VAL A 204 -2.23 -0.70 1.27
C VAL A 204 -1.55 0.49 1.95
N GLY A 205 -0.88 1.36 1.17
CA GLY A 205 -0.22 2.55 1.70
C GLY A 205 -1.19 3.50 2.39
N THR A 206 -2.34 3.76 1.76
CA THR A 206 -3.42 4.59 2.31
C THR A 206 -4.09 3.93 3.53
N PHE A 207 -4.27 2.61 3.54
CA PHE A 207 -4.89 1.89 4.66
C PHE A 207 -4.09 1.98 5.96
N TYR A 208 -2.76 1.98 5.86
CA TYR A 208 -1.84 2.12 7.00
C TYR A 208 -1.40 3.56 7.27
N GLU A 209 -1.82 4.52 6.43
CA GLU A 209 -1.44 5.92 6.59
C GLU A 209 -1.99 6.47 7.90
N THR A 210 -1.10 7.01 8.74
CA THR A 210 -1.44 7.41 10.10
C THR A 210 -1.17 8.89 10.35
N GLU A 211 -0.11 9.46 9.78
CA GLU A 211 0.32 10.81 10.14
C GLU A 211 -0.64 11.88 9.64
N GLY A 212 -1.06 11.80 8.37
CA GLY A 212 -2.04 12.69 7.77
C GLY A 212 -3.42 12.51 8.38
N ALA A 213 -3.87 11.25 8.55
CA ALA A 213 -5.13 10.94 9.21
C ALA A 213 -5.19 11.44 10.66
N TRP A 214 -4.09 11.34 11.41
CA TRP A 214 -4.03 11.84 12.78
C TRP A 214 -4.04 13.38 12.81
N LEU A 215 -3.17 14.03 12.05
CA LEU A 215 -3.03 15.50 12.08
C LEU A 215 -4.27 16.23 11.57
N ILE A 216 -4.89 15.73 10.49
CA ILE A 216 -6.03 16.38 9.84
C ILE A 216 -7.36 15.82 10.32
N GLY A 217 -7.42 14.53 10.67
CA GLY A 217 -8.67 13.85 11.00
C GLY A 217 -9.03 13.86 12.48
N ALA A 218 -8.07 13.73 13.38
CA ALA A 218 -8.37 13.54 14.80
C ALA A 218 -8.94 14.81 15.46
N PRO A 219 -9.85 14.68 16.45
CA PRO A 219 -10.40 13.44 17.00
C PRO A 219 -11.64 12.91 16.24
N ALA A 220 -12.17 13.67 15.27
CA ALA A 220 -13.44 13.37 14.60
C ALA A 220 -13.35 12.16 13.65
N ILE A 221 -12.27 12.07 12.87
CA ILE A 221 -11.98 10.97 11.94
C ILE A 221 -10.84 10.15 12.53
N ARG A 222 -11.16 8.96 13.05
CA ARG A 222 -10.18 8.02 13.61
C ARG A 222 -10.14 6.77 12.77
N THR A 223 -9.14 6.67 11.90
CA THR A 223 -8.83 5.45 11.17
C THR A 223 -8.30 4.39 12.14
N MET A 224 -8.36 3.12 11.73
CA MET A 224 -7.89 2.00 12.54
C MET A 224 -6.43 2.14 13.02
N PRO A 225 -5.45 2.58 12.21
CA PRO A 225 -4.10 2.87 12.69
C PRO A 225 -4.04 4.02 13.72
N VAL A 226 -4.83 5.08 13.53
CA VAL A 226 -4.92 6.21 14.49
C VAL A 226 -5.51 5.76 15.82
N LEU A 227 -6.53 4.89 15.78
CA LEU A 227 -7.12 4.29 16.98
C LEU A 227 -6.11 3.42 17.72
N MET A 228 -5.33 2.62 17.00
CA MET A 228 -4.26 1.79 17.57
C MET A 228 -3.23 2.62 18.32
N ILE A 229 -2.71 3.70 17.73
CA ILE A 229 -1.77 4.60 18.42
C ILE A 229 -2.43 5.23 19.65
N SER A 230 -3.70 5.65 19.54
CA SER A 230 -4.44 6.22 20.67
C SER A 230 -4.55 5.22 21.84
N TYR A 231 -4.75 3.93 21.56
CA TYR A 231 -4.86 2.91 22.61
C TYR A 231 -3.53 2.62 23.28
N ILE A 232 -2.45 2.52 22.49
CA ILE A 232 -1.10 2.33 23.03
C ILE A 232 -0.74 3.48 23.98
N ASN A 233 -0.98 4.72 23.56
CA ASN A 233 -0.60 5.90 24.33
C ASN A 233 -1.51 6.15 25.55
N ASN A 234 -2.82 5.96 25.42
CA ASN A 234 -3.76 6.32 26.48
C ASN A 234 -3.98 5.22 27.52
N GLN A 235 -3.86 3.95 27.13
CA GLN A 235 -4.13 2.83 28.04
C GLN A 235 -2.85 2.21 28.60
N MET A 236 -1.68 2.48 28.03
CA MET A 236 -0.38 1.91 28.45
C MET A 236 -0.39 0.37 28.59
N VAL A 237 -1.27 -0.29 27.84
CA VAL A 237 -1.42 -1.75 27.80
C VAL A 237 -1.14 -2.20 26.37
N ILE A 238 0.03 -2.84 26.18
CA ILE A 238 0.61 -3.19 24.87
C ILE A 238 -0.30 -4.17 24.11
N GLN A 239 -1.03 -5.02 24.82
CA GLN A 239 -1.91 -6.04 24.26
C GLN A 239 -3.00 -5.48 23.35
N TYR A 240 -3.57 -4.31 23.69
CA TYR A 240 -4.56 -3.66 22.82
C TYR A 240 -3.96 -3.25 21.48
N GLY A 241 -2.75 -2.67 21.50
CA GLY A 241 -2.01 -2.34 20.28
C GLY A 241 -1.68 -3.58 19.45
N ALA A 242 -1.31 -4.69 20.11
CA ALA A 242 -1.01 -5.95 19.45
C ALA A 242 -2.25 -6.56 18.77
N VAL A 243 -3.39 -6.61 19.46
CA VAL A 243 -4.67 -7.11 18.89
C VAL A 243 -5.08 -6.25 17.68
N LEU A 244 -5.05 -4.91 17.81
CA LEU A 244 -5.38 -4.01 16.69
C LEU A 244 -4.41 -4.15 15.51
N SER A 245 -3.12 -4.40 15.77
CA SER A 245 -2.12 -4.68 14.72
C SER A 245 -2.45 -5.95 13.95
N VAL A 246 -2.79 -7.04 14.66
CA VAL A 246 -3.19 -8.30 14.02
C VAL A 246 -4.49 -8.13 13.22
N LEU A 247 -5.46 -7.37 13.74
CA LEU A 247 -6.69 -7.04 13.00
C LEU A 247 -6.40 -6.25 11.72
N LEU A 248 -5.45 -5.31 11.75
CA LEU A 248 -5.02 -4.58 10.56
C LEU A 248 -4.37 -5.49 9.51
N TRP A 249 -3.70 -6.58 9.89
CA TRP A 249 -3.10 -7.51 8.93
C TRP A 249 -4.15 -8.27 8.11
N VAL A 250 -5.33 -8.53 8.67
CA VAL A 250 -6.36 -9.36 8.00
C VAL A 250 -6.83 -8.74 6.67
N PRO A 251 -7.32 -7.48 6.62
CA PRO A 251 -7.72 -6.86 5.35
C PRO A 251 -6.58 -6.77 4.33
N SER A 252 -5.36 -6.49 4.79
CA SER A 252 -4.19 -6.37 3.93
C SER A 252 -3.77 -7.71 3.34
N PHE A 253 -3.83 -8.79 4.13
CA PHE A 253 -3.59 -10.14 3.63
C PHE A 253 -4.64 -10.56 2.58
N ILE A 254 -5.91 -10.23 2.82
CA ILE A 254 -7.00 -10.47 1.86
C ILE A 254 -6.75 -9.69 0.56
N ALA A 255 -6.38 -8.41 0.65
CA ALA A 255 -6.08 -7.56 -0.51
C ALA A 255 -4.88 -8.12 -1.32
N LEU A 256 -3.82 -8.57 -0.63
CA LEU A 256 -2.66 -9.21 -1.26
C LEU A 256 -3.02 -10.55 -1.94
N MET A 257 -3.86 -11.37 -1.32
CA MET A 257 -4.35 -12.62 -1.90
C MET A 257 -5.16 -12.37 -3.18
N PHE A 258 -6.03 -11.36 -3.15
CA PHE A 258 -6.79 -10.94 -4.32
C PHE A 258 -5.85 -10.45 -5.43
N ALA A 259 -4.89 -9.59 -5.10
CA ALA A 259 -3.93 -9.09 -6.07
C ALA A 259 -3.05 -10.20 -6.65
N ARG A 260 -2.60 -11.17 -5.86
CA ARG A 260 -1.84 -12.32 -6.36
C ARG A 260 -2.65 -13.11 -7.38
N ARG A 261 -3.96 -13.27 -7.17
CA ARG A 261 -4.85 -13.95 -8.12
C ARG A 261 -4.99 -13.18 -9.44
N VAL A 262 -5.08 -11.84 -9.36
CA VAL A 262 -5.24 -10.96 -10.54
C VAL A 262 -3.93 -10.80 -11.32
N ILE A 263 -2.79 -10.65 -10.63
CA ILE A 263 -1.48 -10.38 -11.21
C ILE A 263 -0.78 -11.70 -11.63
N GLY A 264 -0.88 -12.76 -10.83
CA GLY A 264 -0.11 -14.00 -11.01
C GLY A 264 -0.67 -14.99 -12.03
N GLY A 265 -1.91 -14.83 -12.49
CA GLY A 265 -2.60 -15.85 -13.30
C GLY A 265 -2.35 -15.81 -14.82
N GLY A 266 -1.86 -14.70 -15.38
CA GLY A 266 -1.71 -14.58 -16.84
C GLY A 266 -1.11 -13.28 -17.37
N ALA A 267 -0.50 -12.47 -16.51
CA ALA A 267 0.16 -11.22 -16.89
C ALA A 267 1.56 -11.44 -17.47
N PHE A 268 2.35 -12.30 -16.83
CA PHE A 268 3.71 -12.62 -17.28
C PHE A 268 3.74 -13.46 -18.56
N ALA A 269 2.71 -14.28 -18.79
CA ALA A 269 2.60 -15.12 -20.00
C ALA A 269 2.18 -14.33 -21.26
N ARG A 270 1.49 -13.19 -21.12
CA ARG A 270 1.02 -12.38 -22.26
C ARG A 270 2.04 -11.35 -22.77
N GLY A 271 3.05 -11.00 -21.97
CA GLY A 271 4.12 -10.07 -22.37
C GLY A 271 5.19 -10.69 -23.29
N PHE A 272 5.20 -12.02 -23.44
CA PHE A 272 6.17 -12.76 -24.27
C PHE A 272 5.53 -13.65 -25.35
N GLY A 273 4.22 -13.53 -25.58
CA GLY A 273 3.49 -14.37 -26.54
C GLY A 273 3.54 -13.81 -27.96
N GLY A 274 4.57 -14.21 -28.71
CA GLY A 274 4.34 -14.66 -30.08
C GLY A 274 3.63 -16.01 -30.11
#